data_AF-A0A3T1B2V6-F1
#
_entry.id   AF-A0A3T1B2V6-F1
#
_cell.length_a   1.000
_cell.length_b   1.000
_cell.length_c   1.000
_cell.angle_alpha   90.00
_cell.angle_beta   90.00
_cell.angle_gamma   90.00
#
_symmetry.space_group_name_H-M   'P 1'
#
loop_
_entity.id
_entity.type
_entity.pdbx_description
1 polymer ?
#
loop_
_entity_poly.entity_id
_entity_poly.type
_entity_poly.pdbx_seq_one_letter_code
_entity_poly.pdbx_strand_id
1 'polypeptide(L)'
;MVRRLLIATGWLVTVVIAILVGVVGINLVGSGLTEQQATPMTEDQVRRELRAISSTPATAPPSAAASSPPAPAGGRSFSTEGGLVVADCARIISMAPAQGWSIGEQDADEGEFRSVGDPAVVLDVDLECVNGAPQILVSPGD
;
A
#
# COMPACT_ATOMS: atom_id res chain seq x y z
N MET A 1 5.27 32.69 45.89
CA MET A 1 5.98 32.37 44.62
C MET A 1 6.52 30.92 44.60
N VAL A 2 7.22 30.45 45.63
CA VAL A 2 7.82 29.09 45.70
C VAL A 2 6.85 27.94 45.36
N ARG A 3 5.62 27.94 45.89
CA ARG A 3 4.63 26.87 45.64
C ARG A 3 4.18 26.78 44.17
N ARG A 4 4.05 27.90 43.47
CA ARG A 4 3.72 27.92 42.03
C ARG A 4 4.91 27.44 41.20
N LEU A 5 6.12 27.80 41.61
CA LEU A 5 7.35 27.34 40.96
C LEU A 5 7.48 25.81 41.06
N LEU A 6 7.24 25.24 42.25
CA LEU A 6 7.29 23.79 42.49
C LEU A 6 6.27 23.02 41.65
N ILE A 7 5.05 23.53 41.53
CA ILE A 7 4.00 22.92 40.69
C ILE A 7 4.41 22.97 39.21
N ALA A 8 4.95 24.10 38.74
CA ALA A 8 5.41 24.25 37.36
C ALA A 8 6.58 23.31 37.03
N THR A 9 7.57 23.19 37.93
CA THR A 9 8.68 22.24 37.75
C THR A 9 8.22 20.79 37.80
N GLY A 10 7.31 20.44 38.72
CA GLY A 10 6.77 19.08 38.80
C GLY A 10 6.03 18.70 37.53
N TRP A 11 5.21 19.62 36.99
CA TRP A 11 4.51 19.39 35.73
C TRP A 11 5.48 19.25 34.55
N LEU A 12 6.50 20.10 34.46
CA LEU A 12 7.53 20.01 33.41
C LEU A 12 8.25 18.66 33.45
N VAL A 13 8.62 18.18 34.64
CA VAL A 13 9.25 16.87 34.79
C VAL A 13 8.36 15.75 34.25
N THR A 14 7.06 15.79 34.56
CA THR A 14 6.11 14.79 34.03
C THR A 14 6.01 14.84 32.51
N VAL A 15 5.96 16.03 31.91
CA VAL A 15 5.93 16.19 30.44
C VAL A 15 7.19 15.63 29.80
N VAL A 16 8.36 15.92 30.37
CA VAL A 16 9.64 15.40 29.88
C VAL A 16 9.67 13.87 29.95
N ILE A 17 9.22 13.27 31.05
CA ILE A 17 9.16 11.81 31.20
C ILE A 17 8.22 11.21 30.15
N ALA A 18 7.04 11.79 29.94
CA ALA A 18 6.10 11.30 28.94
C ALA A 18 6.68 11.34 27.51
N ILE A 19 7.37 12.43 27.15
CA ILE A 19 8.04 12.56 25.85
C ILE A 19 9.14 11.50 25.70
N LEU A 20 9.97 11.30 26.72
CA LEU A 20 11.05 10.29 26.66
C LEU A 20 10.51 8.88 26.45
N VAL A 21 9.41 8.51 27.12
CA VAL A 21 8.75 7.21 26.92
C VAL A 21 8.27 7.06 25.48
N GLY A 22 7.63 8.10 24.92
CA GLY A 22 7.19 8.10 23.52
C GLY A 22 8.36 7.94 22.54
N VAL A 23 9.44 8.69 22.73
CA VAL A 23 10.65 8.61 21.88
C VAL A 23 11.27 7.21 21.93
N VAL A 24 11.36 6.59 23.11
CA VAL A 24 11.89 5.22 23.24
C VAL A 24 11.00 4.20 22.52
N GLY A 25 9.67 4.34 22.65
CA GLY A 25 8.72 3.47 21.94
C GLY A 25 8.87 3.55 20.42
N ILE A 26 8.99 4.76 19.87
CA ILE A 26 9.17 4.99 18.43
C ILE A 26 10.52 4.41 17.94
N ASN A 27 11.60 4.60 18.71
CA ASN A 27 12.91 4.04 18.34
C ASN A 27 12.92 2.50 18.36
N LEU A 28 12.18 1.87 19.27
CA LEU A 28 12.05 0.40 19.27
C LEU A 28 11.37 -0.12 18.01
N VAL A 29 10.29 0.53 17.56
CA VAL A 29 9.60 0.15 16.32
C VAL A 29 10.46 0.49 15.09
N GLY A 30 11.12 1.65 15.10
CA GLY A 30 11.94 2.14 14.01
C GLY A 30 13.21 1.32 13.77
N SER A 31 13.87 0.83 14.82
CA SER A 31 15.08 0.01 14.69
C SER A 31 14.83 -1.26 13.88
N GLY A 32 13.71 -1.95 14.10
CA GLY A 32 13.33 -3.12 13.31
C GLY A 32 13.08 -2.84 11.81
N LEU A 33 12.66 -1.63 11.46
CA LEU A 33 12.42 -1.22 10.07
C LEU A 33 13.66 -0.64 9.38
N THR A 34 14.56 -0.02 10.16
CA THR A 34 15.74 0.68 9.63
C THR A 34 16.94 -0.25 9.46
N GLU A 35 17.05 -1.32 10.27
CA GLU A 35 18.12 -2.31 10.12
C GLU A 35 18.02 -3.13 8.82
N GLN A 36 16.84 -3.16 8.18
CA GLN A 36 16.57 -3.97 7.00
C GLN A 36 16.53 -3.18 5.67
N GLN A 37 16.70 -1.86 5.67
CA GLN A 37 16.57 -1.08 4.44
C GLN A 37 17.91 -0.57 3.89
N ALA A 38 18.36 -1.37 2.92
CA ALA A 38 18.86 -0.95 1.62
C ALA A 38 20.22 -0.22 1.61
N THR A 39 21.29 -1.01 1.52
CA THR A 39 22.45 -0.57 0.73
C THR A 39 21.93 -0.15 -0.65
N PRO A 40 22.04 1.13 -1.06
CA PRO A 40 21.58 1.56 -2.37
C PRO A 40 22.33 0.76 -3.43
N MET A 41 21.60 0.22 -4.39
CA MET A 41 22.19 -0.53 -5.49
C MET A 41 23.16 0.39 -6.25
N THR A 42 24.38 -0.09 -6.49
CA THR A 42 25.38 0.70 -7.21
C THR A 42 25.01 0.80 -8.70
N GLU A 43 25.41 1.89 -9.36
CA GLU A 43 25.08 2.11 -10.79
C GLU A 43 25.53 0.94 -11.68
N ASP A 44 26.65 0.30 -11.33
CA ASP A 44 27.18 -0.86 -12.06
C ASP A 44 26.35 -2.13 -11.83
N GLN A 45 25.67 -2.28 -10.70
CA GLN A 45 24.71 -3.37 -10.48
C GLN A 45 23.44 -3.14 -11.30
N VAL A 46 22.91 -1.91 -11.30
CA VAL A 46 21.73 -1.54 -12.10
C VAL A 46 21.99 -1.78 -13.60
N ARG A 47 23.13 -1.34 -14.13
CA ARG A 47 23.49 -1.58 -15.55
C ARG A 47 23.64 -3.06 -15.87
N ARG A 48 24.09 -3.88 -14.92
CA ARG A 48 24.28 -5.32 -15.12
C ARG A 48 22.94 -6.03 -15.21
N GLU A 49 21.99 -5.68 -14.34
CA GLU A 49 20.62 -6.19 -14.42
C GLU A 49 19.89 -5.69 -15.67
N LEU A 50 20.03 -4.39 -16.02
CA LEU A 50 19.43 -3.85 -17.25
C LEU A 50 19.92 -4.58 -18.50
N ARG A 51 21.23 -4.88 -18.58
CA ARG A 51 21.80 -5.63 -19.70
C ARG A 51 21.31 -7.07 -19.71
N ALA A 52 21.19 -7.73 -18.55
CA ALA A 52 20.65 -9.08 -18.45
C ALA A 52 19.21 -9.16 -18.98
N ILE A 53 18.38 -8.15 -18.70
CA ILE A 53 17.02 -8.03 -19.23
C ILE A 53 17.04 -7.76 -20.75
N SER A 54 17.94 -6.86 -21.20
CA SER A 54 18.03 -6.41 -22.61
C SER A 54 18.57 -7.47 -23.58
N SER A 55 19.23 -8.53 -23.10
CA SER A 55 19.75 -9.63 -23.94
C SER A 55 18.70 -10.69 -24.34
N THR A 56 17.43 -10.52 -23.95
CA THR A 56 16.34 -11.39 -24.42
C THR A 56 15.91 -10.94 -25.83
N PRO A 57 15.84 -11.84 -26.84
CA PRO A 57 15.41 -11.45 -28.19
C PRO A 57 13.99 -10.88 -28.16
N ALA A 58 13.84 -9.65 -28.66
CA ALA A 58 12.54 -9.00 -28.80
C ALA A 58 11.71 -9.69 -29.88
N THR A 59 10.75 -10.52 -29.46
CA THR A 59 9.60 -10.88 -30.28
C THR A 59 8.68 -9.65 -30.40
N ALA A 60 8.16 -9.43 -31.61
CA ALA A 60 7.26 -8.36 -32.05
C ALA A 60 6.22 -7.90 -31.01
N PRO A 61 5.77 -6.63 -31.04
CA PRO A 61 4.98 -6.04 -29.96
C PRO A 61 3.64 -6.75 -29.82
N PRO A 62 3.34 -7.40 -28.68
CA PRO A 62 1.96 -7.67 -28.35
C PRO A 62 1.31 -6.33 -28.00
N SER A 63 0.13 -6.09 -28.60
CA SER A 63 -0.83 -5.10 -28.11
C SER A 63 -0.86 -5.08 -26.59
N ALA A 64 -0.88 -3.89 -25.97
CA ALA A 64 -0.78 -3.64 -24.55
C ALA A 64 -1.54 -4.67 -23.68
N ALA A 65 -0.85 -5.76 -23.34
CA ALA A 65 -1.21 -6.66 -22.27
C ALA A 65 -0.19 -6.37 -21.18
N ALA A 66 -0.68 -5.81 -20.08
CA ALA A 66 0.11 -5.60 -18.88
C ALA A 66 0.89 -6.89 -18.58
N SER A 67 2.22 -6.79 -18.57
CA SER A 67 3.06 -7.88 -18.10
C SER A 67 2.87 -7.98 -16.60
N SER A 68 1.82 -8.69 -16.17
CA SER A 68 1.64 -9.03 -14.77
C SER A 68 2.85 -9.88 -14.34
N PRO A 69 3.54 -9.53 -13.24
CA PRO A 69 4.48 -10.45 -12.60
C PRO A 69 3.80 -11.81 -12.37
N PRO A 70 4.53 -12.93 -12.38
CA PRO A 70 3.94 -14.22 -12.05
C PRO A 70 3.25 -14.08 -10.70
N ALA A 71 1.92 -14.23 -10.71
CA ALA A 71 1.12 -14.07 -9.50
C ALA A 71 1.71 -15.00 -8.43
N PRO A 72 2.09 -14.49 -7.24
CA PRO A 72 2.40 -15.37 -6.14
C PRO A 72 1.19 -16.30 -5.95
N ALA A 73 1.46 -17.59 -5.76
CA ALA A 73 0.43 -18.60 -5.62
C ALA A 73 -0.54 -18.15 -4.51
N GLY A 74 -1.71 -17.63 -4.90
CA GLY A 74 -2.68 -17.11 -3.97
C GLY A 74 -3.44 -15.85 -4.37
N GLY A 75 -3.23 -15.18 -5.52
CA GLY A 75 -4.06 -14.01 -5.87
C GLY A 75 -4.23 -13.78 -7.36
N ARG A 76 -5.43 -13.40 -7.80
CA ARG A 76 -5.75 -13.00 -9.19
C ARG A 76 -5.91 -11.48 -9.27
N SER A 77 -5.40 -10.89 -10.35
CA SER A 77 -5.50 -9.46 -10.62
C SER A 77 -6.67 -9.12 -11.52
N PHE A 78 -7.39 -8.04 -11.21
CA PHE A 78 -8.54 -7.49 -11.92
C PHE A 78 -8.29 -6.00 -12.17
N SER A 79 -8.64 -5.51 -13.36
CA SER A 79 -8.59 -4.08 -13.69
C SER A 79 -10.00 -3.51 -13.66
N THR A 80 -10.18 -2.39 -12.98
CA THR A 80 -11.40 -1.59 -12.90
C THR A 80 -11.12 -0.18 -13.42
N GLU A 81 -12.14 0.66 -13.54
CA GLU A 81 -11.94 2.08 -13.84
C GLU A 81 -11.17 2.80 -12.71
N GLY A 82 -11.46 2.46 -11.46
CA GLY A 82 -10.84 3.04 -10.28
C GLY A 82 -9.41 2.55 -10.00
N GLY A 83 -8.98 1.41 -10.56
CA GLY A 83 -7.63 0.89 -10.34
C GLY A 83 -7.45 -0.60 -10.60
N LEU A 84 -6.44 -1.17 -9.96
CA LEU A 84 -6.16 -2.61 -9.95
C LEU A 84 -6.60 -3.21 -8.61
N VAL A 85 -7.25 -4.36 -8.66
CA VAL A 85 -7.63 -5.15 -7.49
C VAL A 85 -6.95 -6.51 -7.59
N VAL A 86 -6.30 -6.98 -6.53
CA VAL A 86 -5.77 -8.34 -6.43
C VAL A 86 -6.53 -9.06 -5.34
N ALA A 87 -7.13 -10.21 -5.66
CA ALA A 87 -7.96 -10.96 -4.73
C ALA A 87 -7.85 -12.47 -4.94
N ASP A 88 -8.12 -13.23 -3.89
CA ASP A 88 -8.47 -14.64 -3.93
C ASP A 88 -9.90 -14.86 -3.46
N CYS A 89 -10.36 -16.11 -3.39
CA CYS A 89 -11.72 -16.40 -2.90
C CYS A 89 -11.91 -16.17 -1.40
N ALA A 90 -10.84 -15.92 -0.64
CA ALA A 90 -10.91 -15.64 0.79
C ALA A 90 -10.91 -14.13 1.07
N ARG A 91 -10.22 -13.32 0.25
CA ARG A 91 -10.18 -11.86 0.40
C ARG A 91 -9.56 -11.09 -0.77
N ILE A 92 -9.83 -9.80 -0.80
CA ILE A 92 -9.04 -8.75 -1.44
C ILE A 92 -7.68 -8.69 -0.73
N ILE A 93 -6.62 -8.93 -1.49
CA ILE A 93 -5.23 -8.97 -1.03
C ILE A 93 -4.61 -7.59 -1.10
N SER A 94 -4.91 -6.83 -2.15
CA SER A 94 -4.41 -5.47 -2.34
C SER A 94 -5.24 -4.71 -3.38
N MET A 95 -5.29 -3.39 -3.23
CA MET A 95 -5.84 -2.47 -4.24
C MET A 95 -4.79 -1.41 -4.57
N ALA A 96 -4.75 -0.97 -5.82
CA ALA A 96 -3.89 0.12 -6.28
C ALA A 96 -4.73 1.09 -7.12
N PRO A 97 -4.84 2.37 -6.74
CA PRO A 97 -5.71 3.30 -7.44
C PRO A 97 -5.13 3.68 -8.81
N ALA A 98 -6.01 3.87 -9.78
CA ALA A 98 -5.70 4.52 -11.03
C ALA A 98 -5.42 6.01 -10.81
N GLN A 99 -4.77 6.64 -11.78
CA GLN A 99 -4.55 8.08 -11.78
C GLN A 99 -5.88 8.86 -11.70
N GLY A 100 -5.96 9.81 -10.77
CA GLY A 100 -7.18 10.57 -10.50
C GLY A 100 -8.15 9.89 -9.52
N TRP A 101 -7.78 8.71 -9.02
CA TRP A 101 -8.53 7.97 -7.99
C TRP A 101 -7.71 7.83 -6.72
N SER A 102 -8.41 7.60 -5.62
CA SER A 102 -7.86 7.26 -4.31
C SER A 102 -8.60 6.04 -3.77
N ILE A 103 -7.93 5.28 -2.90
CA ILE A 103 -8.59 4.20 -2.17
C ILE A 103 -9.34 4.84 -1.00
N GLY A 104 -10.62 4.54 -0.86
CA GLY A 104 -11.39 4.86 0.34
C GLY A 104 -11.30 3.72 1.33
N GLU A 105 -12.41 2.99 1.50
CA GLU A 105 -12.47 1.84 2.40
C GLU A 105 -11.97 0.56 1.71
N GLN A 106 -11.37 -0.34 2.48
CA GLN A 106 -10.97 -1.67 2.05
C GLN A 106 -11.14 -2.67 3.20
N ASP A 107 -11.97 -3.67 2.96
CA ASP A 107 -12.22 -4.81 3.82
C ASP A 107 -11.79 -6.11 3.13
N ALA A 108 -12.13 -7.25 3.74
CA ALA A 108 -11.75 -8.56 3.22
C ALA A 108 -12.44 -8.84 1.87
N ASP A 109 -13.71 -8.48 1.70
CA ASP A 109 -14.50 -8.81 0.52
C ASP A 109 -15.05 -7.58 -0.21
N GLU A 110 -14.82 -6.38 0.33
CA GLU A 110 -15.30 -5.12 -0.23
C GLU A 110 -14.16 -4.10 -0.30
N GLY A 111 -14.22 -3.19 -1.25
CA GLY A 111 -13.34 -2.02 -1.27
C GLY A 111 -13.89 -0.92 -2.16
N GLU A 112 -13.28 0.25 -2.08
CA GLU A 112 -13.84 1.44 -2.69
C GLU A 112 -12.76 2.31 -3.35
N PHE A 113 -13.05 2.79 -4.55
CA PHE A 113 -12.27 3.82 -5.22
C PHE A 113 -13.07 5.13 -5.26
N ARG A 114 -12.48 6.21 -4.73
CA ARG A 114 -13.05 7.56 -4.77
C ARG A 114 -12.30 8.44 -5.76
N SER A 115 -13.04 9.14 -6.61
CA SER A 115 -12.46 10.13 -7.52
C SER A 115 -11.88 11.31 -6.74
N VAL A 116 -10.66 11.69 -7.08
CA VAL A 116 -9.99 12.86 -6.50
C VAL A 116 -10.54 14.16 -7.07
N GLY A 117 -11.07 14.13 -8.30
CA GLY A 117 -11.61 15.31 -8.98
C GLY A 117 -13.06 15.64 -8.60
N ASP A 118 -13.84 14.63 -8.20
CA ASP A 118 -15.22 14.77 -7.78
C ASP A 118 -15.56 13.74 -6.69
N PRO A 119 -15.65 14.13 -5.42
CA PRO A 119 -15.84 13.19 -4.31
C PRO A 119 -17.23 12.53 -4.30
N ALA A 120 -18.18 12.99 -5.12
CA ALA A 120 -19.47 12.32 -5.30
C ALA A 120 -19.37 11.09 -6.23
N VAL A 121 -18.24 10.90 -6.90
CA VAL A 121 -18.00 9.77 -7.79
C VAL A 121 -17.21 8.70 -7.03
N VAL A 122 -17.92 7.63 -6.67
CA VAL A 122 -17.43 6.49 -5.91
C VAL A 122 -17.68 5.22 -6.72
N LEU A 123 -16.71 4.30 -6.68
CA LEU A 123 -16.83 2.95 -7.24
C LEU A 123 -16.61 1.92 -6.15
N ASP A 124 -17.66 1.18 -5.84
CA ASP A 124 -17.61 0.02 -4.95
C ASP A 124 -17.10 -1.20 -5.71
N VAL A 125 -16.39 -2.05 -4.97
CA VAL A 125 -15.71 -3.24 -5.47
C VAL A 125 -16.06 -4.40 -4.54
N ASP A 126 -16.91 -5.30 -5.00
CA ASP A 126 -17.29 -6.51 -4.28
C ASP A 126 -16.53 -7.72 -4.80
N LEU A 127 -16.07 -8.58 -3.89
CA LEU A 127 -15.46 -9.86 -4.18
C LEU A 127 -16.47 -10.99 -4.05
N GLU A 128 -16.70 -11.70 -5.15
CA GLU A 128 -17.49 -12.93 -5.16
C GLU A 128 -16.62 -14.13 -5.53
N CYS A 129 -16.83 -15.27 -4.88
CA CYS A 129 -16.20 -16.54 -5.29
C CYS A 129 -17.19 -17.42 -6.03
N VAL A 130 -17.00 -17.57 -7.35
CA VAL A 130 -17.87 -18.40 -8.20
C VAL A 130 -17.06 -19.60 -8.69
N ASN A 131 -17.52 -20.82 -8.36
CA ASN A 131 -16.84 -22.07 -8.75
C ASN A 131 -15.35 -22.12 -8.34
N GLY A 132 -14.99 -21.54 -7.18
CA GLY A 132 -13.61 -21.50 -6.69
C GLY A 132 -12.71 -20.49 -7.40
N ALA A 133 -13.27 -19.62 -8.25
CA ALA A 133 -12.57 -18.52 -8.87
C ALA A 133 -13.08 -17.18 -8.31
N PRO A 134 -12.19 -16.29 -7.84
CA PRO A 134 -12.61 -14.95 -7.44
C PRO A 134 -13.08 -14.17 -8.66
N GLN A 135 -14.11 -13.37 -8.47
CA GLN A 135 -14.68 -12.40 -9.39
C GLN A 135 -14.86 -11.07 -8.66
N ILE A 136 -14.68 -9.98 -9.39
CA ILE A 136 -14.88 -8.64 -8.88
C ILE A 136 -16.11 -8.05 -9.56
N LEU A 137 -17.08 -7.65 -8.75
CA LEU A 137 -18.22 -6.86 -9.17
C LEU A 137 -17.91 -5.39 -8.88
N VAL A 138 -18.27 -4.51 -9.80
CA VAL A 138 -18.04 -3.06 -9.63
C VAL A 138 -19.36 -2.34 -9.83
N SER A 139 -19.70 -1.48 -8.87
CA SER A 139 -20.91 -0.65 -8.88
C SER A 139 -20.59 0.80 -8.51
N PRO A 140 -21.46 1.75 -8.88
CA PRO A 140 -21.40 3.10 -8.32
C PRO A 140 -21.66 3.03 -6.81
N GLY A 141 -20.86 3.72 -6.02
CA GLY A 141 -21.06 3.84 -4.58
C GLY A 141 -22.07 4.92 -4.18
N ASP A 142 -22.64 4.74 -2.98
CA ASP A 142 -23.70 5.58 -2.40
C ASP A 142 -23.19 6.86 -1.70
#